data_AF-A0A059P1D5-F1
#
_entry.id   AF-A0A059P1D5-F1
#
_cell.length_a   1.000
_cell.length_b   1.000
_cell.length_c   1.000
_cell.angle_alpha   90.00
_cell.angle_beta   90.00
_cell.angle_gamma   90.00
#
_symmetry.space_group_name_H-M   'P 1'
#
loop_
_entity.id
_entity.type
_entity.pdbx_description
1 polymer ?
#
loop_
_entity_poly.entity_id
_entity_poly.type
_entity_poly.pdbx_seq_one_letter_code
_entity_poly.pdbx_strand_id
1 'polypeptide(L)'
;MLRDGTDVALVSDAGTPLVNDPGYRLVAAAVEADVPVRPLPGATASVTALIGSGLPNHQFHYVGFLPRREAARRSALTALRSTVATLVFFEAPHRIVAMLEDVRAVLGDRPAALARNLTKDDEEFLRGPLSDLIAGLDAEAVVRGQFTVVVAGAPGEPADEDEALAHRLTETLVRHGVEPRLVREVVREVTGLPRNWVYEQVRLAAQQGSAGTTEQSARAGRSGARTSG
;
A
#
# COMPACT_ATOMS: atom_id res chain seq x y z
N MET A 1 -8.71 -23.96 -31.80
CA MET A 1 -9.42 -22.66 -31.73
C MET A 1 -8.44 -21.50 -31.60
N LEU A 2 -7.82 -21.25 -30.43
CA LEU A 2 -6.86 -20.14 -30.26
C LEU A 2 -5.67 -20.23 -31.25
N ARG A 3 -5.10 -21.43 -31.42
CA ARG A 3 -4.04 -21.69 -32.41
C ARG A 3 -4.49 -21.59 -33.87
N ASP A 4 -5.78 -21.67 -34.11
CA ASP A 4 -6.36 -21.57 -35.45
C ASP A 4 -6.74 -20.12 -35.79
N GLY A 5 -6.27 -19.15 -35.00
CA GLY A 5 -6.51 -17.72 -35.20
C GLY A 5 -7.87 -17.22 -34.68
N THR A 6 -8.59 -18.01 -33.88
CA THR A 6 -9.86 -17.58 -33.27
C THR A 6 -9.61 -16.70 -32.05
N ASP A 7 -10.19 -15.50 -32.03
CA ASP A 7 -10.19 -14.63 -30.85
C ASP A 7 -11.19 -15.11 -29.79
N VAL A 8 -10.78 -15.10 -28.52
CA VAL A 8 -11.62 -15.49 -27.37
C VAL A 8 -11.50 -14.43 -26.28
N ALA A 9 -12.64 -14.01 -25.73
CA ALA A 9 -12.69 -13.18 -24.53
C ALA A 9 -12.92 -14.07 -23.29
N LEU A 10 -12.08 -13.88 -22.27
CA LEU A 10 -12.28 -14.47 -20.95
C LEU A 10 -12.92 -13.44 -20.03
N VAL A 11 -14.08 -13.79 -19.46
CA VAL A 11 -14.84 -12.96 -18.52
C VAL A 11 -15.15 -13.76 -17.26
N SER A 12 -15.38 -13.06 -16.15
CA SER A 12 -15.92 -13.64 -14.92
C SER A 12 -17.28 -13.02 -14.60
N ASP A 13 -17.99 -13.58 -13.63
CA ASP A 13 -19.30 -13.07 -13.21
C ASP A 13 -19.20 -11.61 -12.71
N ALA A 14 -18.07 -11.23 -12.12
CA ALA A 14 -17.81 -9.87 -11.66
C ALA A 14 -16.32 -9.54 -11.57
N GLY A 15 -15.98 -8.28 -11.89
CA GLY A 15 -14.64 -7.73 -11.67
C GLY A 15 -13.62 -8.14 -12.73
N THR A 16 -12.38 -8.33 -12.28
CA THR A 16 -11.25 -8.68 -13.15
C THR A 16 -11.07 -10.20 -13.14
N PRO A 17 -11.19 -10.89 -14.30
CA PRO A 17 -10.98 -12.33 -14.38
C PRO A 17 -9.62 -12.75 -13.77
N LEU A 18 -9.54 -13.99 -13.29
CA LEU A 18 -8.40 -14.59 -12.57
C LEU A 18 -8.19 -14.09 -11.13
N VAL A 19 -8.77 -12.97 -10.72
CA VAL A 19 -8.66 -12.48 -9.34
C VAL A 19 -9.73 -13.17 -8.49
N ASN A 20 -9.34 -14.22 -7.77
CA ASN A 20 -10.26 -15.11 -7.06
C ASN A 20 -11.31 -15.81 -7.94
N ASP A 21 -11.05 -15.86 -9.25
CA ASP A 21 -11.87 -16.48 -10.29
C ASP A 21 -11.07 -17.54 -11.09
N PRO A 22 -11.74 -18.50 -11.74
CA PRO A 22 -11.08 -19.43 -12.65
C PRO A 22 -10.49 -18.70 -13.87
N GLY A 23 -9.53 -19.36 -14.54
CA GLY A 23 -8.92 -18.82 -15.77
C GLY A 23 -7.40 -18.89 -15.78
N TYR A 24 -6.76 -19.00 -14.60
CA TYR A 24 -5.30 -19.09 -14.48
C TYR A 24 -4.69 -20.15 -15.38
N ARG A 25 -5.24 -21.37 -15.37
CA ARG A 25 -4.72 -22.49 -16.19
C ARG A 25 -4.83 -22.22 -17.69
N LEU A 26 -5.88 -21.54 -18.13
CA LEU A 26 -6.07 -21.17 -19.53
C LEU A 26 -5.02 -20.15 -19.96
N VAL A 27 -4.84 -19.09 -19.17
CA VAL A 27 -3.85 -18.04 -19.45
C VAL A 27 -2.44 -18.61 -19.41
N ALA A 28 -2.12 -19.46 -18.42
CA ALA A 28 -0.83 -20.13 -18.33
C ALA A 28 -0.54 -21.00 -19.57
N ALA A 29 -1.51 -21.81 -20.00
CA ALA A 29 -1.37 -22.63 -21.20
C ALA A 29 -1.27 -21.79 -22.49
N ALA A 30 -1.95 -20.65 -22.56
CA ALA A 30 -1.84 -19.72 -23.68
C ALA A 30 -0.43 -19.11 -23.75
N VAL A 31 0.11 -18.65 -22.62
CA VAL A 31 1.48 -18.12 -22.52
C VAL A 31 2.51 -19.19 -22.89
N GLU A 32 2.38 -20.41 -22.38
CA GLU A 32 3.27 -21.53 -22.71
C GLU A 32 3.24 -21.88 -24.21
N ALA A 33 2.09 -21.68 -24.85
CA ALA A 33 1.90 -21.92 -26.28
C ALA A 33 2.23 -20.70 -27.17
N ASP A 34 2.84 -19.64 -26.63
CA ASP A 34 3.14 -18.38 -27.32
C ASP A 34 1.89 -17.73 -27.98
N VAL A 35 0.72 -17.95 -27.38
CA VAL A 35 -0.53 -17.31 -27.79
C VAL A 35 -0.62 -15.94 -27.13
N PRO A 36 -0.85 -14.84 -27.89
CA PRO A 36 -0.95 -13.51 -27.32
C PRO A 36 -2.07 -13.38 -26.27
N VAL A 37 -1.72 -12.91 -25.08
CA VAL A 37 -2.68 -12.57 -24.01
C VAL A 37 -2.72 -11.06 -23.86
N ARG A 38 -3.91 -10.47 -23.97
CA ARG A 38 -4.14 -9.01 -23.93
C ARG A 38 -5.00 -8.65 -22.72
N PRO A 39 -4.40 -8.40 -21.53
CA PRO A 39 -5.17 -7.99 -20.37
C PRO A 39 -5.71 -6.57 -20.55
N LEU A 40 -6.99 -6.37 -20.26
CA LEU A 40 -7.61 -5.04 -20.25
C LEU A 40 -7.69 -4.51 -18.82
N PRO A 41 -7.43 -3.21 -18.58
CA PRO A 41 -7.76 -2.60 -17.29
C PRO A 41 -9.27 -2.68 -17.06
N GLY A 42 -9.69 -2.79 -15.80
CA GLY A 42 -11.10 -2.97 -15.48
C GLY A 42 -11.40 -2.86 -13.99
N ALA A 43 -12.67 -3.13 -13.65
CA ALA A 43 -13.14 -3.06 -12.28
C ALA A 43 -12.49 -4.14 -11.41
N THR A 44 -12.07 -3.77 -10.20
CA THR A 44 -11.61 -4.71 -9.18
C THR A 44 -12.03 -4.23 -7.79
N ALA A 45 -12.77 -5.07 -7.06
CA ALA A 45 -13.26 -4.70 -5.73
C ALA A 45 -12.12 -4.45 -4.73
N SER A 46 -10.97 -5.12 -4.88
CA SER A 46 -9.85 -4.98 -3.93
C SER A 46 -9.22 -3.59 -3.96
N VAL A 47 -8.87 -3.08 -5.15
CA VAL A 47 -8.29 -1.74 -5.29
C VAL A 47 -9.36 -0.67 -5.04
N THR A 48 -10.59 -0.86 -5.52
CA THR A 48 -11.69 0.07 -5.25
C THR A 48 -11.95 0.24 -3.74
N ALA A 49 -11.96 -0.86 -2.98
CA ALA A 49 -12.09 -0.79 -1.53
C ALA A 49 -10.88 -0.09 -0.87
N LEU A 50 -9.66 -0.40 -1.33
CA LEU A 50 -8.44 0.19 -0.79
C LEU A 50 -8.45 1.71 -0.92
N ILE A 51 -8.78 2.25 -2.11
CA ILE A 51 -8.79 3.70 -2.32
C ILE A 51 -9.90 4.41 -1.53
N GLY A 52 -11.03 3.75 -1.28
CA GLY A 52 -12.11 4.27 -0.44
C GLY A 52 -11.88 4.06 1.07
N SER A 53 -10.93 3.22 1.48
CA SER A 53 -10.77 2.82 2.88
C SER A 53 -10.30 3.95 3.81
N GLY A 54 -9.52 4.91 3.29
CA GLY A 54 -8.82 5.90 4.10
C GLY A 54 -7.57 5.36 4.81
N LEU A 55 -7.12 4.15 4.48
CA LEU A 55 -5.89 3.55 4.99
C LEU A 55 -4.70 3.76 4.03
N PRO A 56 -3.44 3.66 4.51
CA PRO A 56 -2.26 3.77 3.65
C PRO A 56 -2.33 2.79 2.47
N ASN A 57 -2.05 3.29 1.26
CA ASN A 57 -2.22 2.52 0.02
C ASN A 57 -0.93 2.42 -0.83
N HIS A 58 0.19 2.94 -0.33
CA HIS A 58 1.51 2.86 -0.98
C HIS A 58 1.97 1.41 -1.21
N GLN A 59 1.63 0.53 -0.27
CA GLN A 59 1.84 -0.91 -0.34
C GLN A 59 0.61 -1.61 0.23
N PHE A 60 0.07 -2.57 -0.51
CA PHE A 60 -0.99 -3.43 -0.02
C PHE A 60 -0.75 -4.89 -0.40
N HIS A 61 -1.25 -5.79 0.44
CA HIS A 61 -1.23 -7.21 0.24
C HIS A 61 -2.65 -7.70 -0.02
N TYR A 62 -2.91 -8.14 -1.25
CA TYR A 62 -4.17 -8.80 -1.57
C TYR A 62 -4.15 -10.24 -1.08
N VAL A 63 -5.00 -10.55 -0.11
CA VAL A 63 -5.12 -11.90 0.49
C VAL A 63 -6.26 -12.70 -0.15
N GLY A 64 -7.30 -12.02 -0.63
CA GLY A 64 -8.51 -12.68 -1.13
C GLY A 64 -9.32 -13.32 0.01
N PHE A 65 -9.80 -14.54 -0.18
CA PHE A 65 -10.59 -15.26 0.83
C PHE A 65 -9.72 -16.08 1.78
N LEU A 66 -9.93 -15.89 3.09
CA LEU A 66 -9.32 -16.74 4.10
C LEU A 66 -9.96 -18.14 4.17
N PRO A 67 -9.18 -19.16 4.61
CA PRO A 67 -9.71 -20.51 4.81
C PRO A 67 -10.98 -20.55 5.67
N ARG A 68 -11.90 -21.46 5.33
CA ARG A 68 -13.19 -21.58 6.02
C ARG A 68 -13.03 -22.10 7.46
N ARG A 69 -12.08 -23.01 7.71
CA ARG A 69 -11.83 -23.60 9.03
C ARG A 69 -11.01 -22.63 9.88
N GLU A 70 -11.48 -22.39 11.11
CA GLU A 70 -10.89 -21.44 12.06
C GLU A 70 -9.39 -21.64 12.26
N ALA A 71 -8.93 -22.87 12.56
CA ALA A 71 -7.51 -23.14 12.75
C ALA A 71 -6.65 -22.78 11.53
N ALA A 72 -7.13 -23.11 10.32
CA ALA A 72 -6.42 -22.76 9.08
C ALA A 72 -6.46 -21.24 8.81
N ARG A 73 -7.57 -20.58 9.12
CA ARG A 73 -7.72 -19.13 9.02
C ARG A 73 -6.75 -18.40 9.95
N ARG A 74 -6.70 -18.79 11.23
CA ARG A 74 -5.77 -18.22 12.21
C ARG A 74 -4.31 -18.47 11.83
N SER A 75 -3.99 -19.65 11.28
CA SER A 75 -2.65 -19.95 10.78
C SER A 75 -2.25 -19.02 9.62
N ALA A 76 -3.16 -18.84 8.64
CA ALA A 76 -2.93 -17.89 7.54
C ALA A 76 -2.77 -16.44 8.03
N LEU A 77 -3.59 -16.01 9.00
CA LEU A 77 -3.48 -14.68 9.62
C LEU A 77 -2.16 -14.50 10.39
N THR A 78 -1.69 -15.55 11.06
CA THR A 78 -0.43 -15.49 11.83
C THR A 78 0.76 -15.16 10.93
N ALA A 79 0.77 -15.69 9.70
CA ALA A 79 1.80 -15.36 8.71
C ALA A 79 1.77 -13.88 8.26
N LEU A 80 0.66 -13.17 8.46
CA LEU A 80 0.48 -11.76 8.10
C LEU A 80 0.71 -10.80 9.27
N ARG A 81 1.04 -11.32 10.46
CA ARG A 81 1.10 -10.53 11.70
C ARG A 81 2.09 -9.36 11.62
N SER A 82 3.24 -9.55 10.97
CA SER A 82 4.28 -8.53 10.81
C SER A 82 4.20 -7.74 9.50
N THR A 83 3.19 -7.99 8.66
CA THR A 83 3.07 -7.32 7.36
C THR A 83 2.72 -5.85 7.56
N VAL A 84 3.61 -4.94 7.18
CA VAL A 84 3.41 -3.47 7.27
C VAL A 84 2.48 -2.92 6.19
N ALA A 85 2.34 -3.64 5.06
CA ALA A 85 1.42 -3.28 3.99
C ALA A 85 -0.04 -3.45 4.44
N THR A 86 -0.93 -2.59 3.92
CA THR A 86 -2.38 -2.73 4.14
C THR A 86 -2.88 -4.04 3.58
N LEU A 87 -3.71 -4.76 4.33
CA LEU A 87 -4.22 -6.09 3.97
C LEU A 87 -5.62 -5.95 3.37
N VAL A 88 -5.87 -6.61 2.24
CA VAL A 88 -7.19 -6.60 1.57
C VAL A 88 -7.73 -8.02 1.46
N PHE A 89 -8.91 -8.24 2.02
CA PHE A 89 -9.60 -9.53 2.04
C PHE A 89 -10.98 -9.42 1.39
N PHE A 90 -11.50 -10.55 0.93
CA PHE A 90 -12.91 -10.72 0.62
C PHE A 90 -13.56 -11.62 1.66
N GLU A 91 -14.82 -11.34 2.01
CA GLU A 91 -15.57 -12.23 2.89
C GLU A 91 -17.08 -12.18 2.62
N ALA A 92 -17.73 -13.31 2.89
CA ALA A 92 -19.17 -13.47 2.77
C ALA A 92 -19.89 -12.94 4.02
N PRO A 93 -21.13 -12.46 3.91
CA PRO A 93 -21.85 -11.82 5.03
C PRO A 93 -22.11 -12.77 6.20
N HIS A 94 -22.26 -14.07 5.94
CA HIS A 94 -22.45 -15.09 6.98
C HIS A 94 -21.15 -15.50 7.70
N ARG A 95 -19.99 -14.98 7.26
CA ARG A 95 -18.67 -15.29 7.83
C ARG A 95 -17.94 -14.06 8.37
N ILE A 96 -18.39 -12.86 8.03
CA ILE A 96 -17.63 -11.63 8.27
C ILE A 96 -17.31 -11.42 9.74
N VAL A 97 -18.29 -11.57 10.65
CA VAL A 97 -18.07 -11.37 12.10
C VAL A 97 -17.00 -12.33 12.61
N ALA A 98 -17.16 -13.64 12.41
CA ALA A 98 -16.20 -14.65 12.84
C ALA A 98 -14.79 -14.47 12.21
N MET A 99 -14.73 -13.97 10.97
CA MET A 99 -13.47 -13.62 10.32
C MET A 99 -12.81 -12.42 11.00
N LEU A 100 -13.55 -11.33 11.25
CA LEU A 100 -13.04 -10.14 11.91
C LEU A 100 -12.59 -10.40 13.35
N GLU A 101 -13.30 -11.26 14.09
CA GLU A 101 -12.89 -11.71 15.41
C GLU A 101 -11.53 -12.41 15.38
N ASP A 102 -11.32 -13.30 14.41
CA ASP A 102 -10.02 -13.97 14.23
C ASP A 102 -8.92 -13.00 13.78
N VAL A 103 -9.23 -12.06 12.90
CA VAL A 103 -8.31 -10.98 12.49
C VAL A 103 -7.90 -10.19 13.74
N ARG A 104 -8.85 -9.74 14.56
CA ARG A 104 -8.58 -8.99 15.78
C ARG A 104 -7.76 -9.80 16.77
N ALA A 105 -8.08 -11.08 16.96
CA ALA A 105 -7.38 -11.97 17.88
C ALA A 105 -5.91 -12.20 17.48
N VAL A 106 -5.61 -12.29 16.18
CA VAL A 106 -4.26 -12.60 15.68
C VAL A 106 -3.43 -11.34 15.37
N LEU A 107 -4.05 -10.35 14.74
CA LEU A 107 -3.39 -9.13 14.26
C LEU A 107 -3.48 -7.95 15.24
N GLY A 108 -4.37 -8.02 16.23
CA GLY A 108 -4.69 -6.94 17.15
C GLY A 108 -5.84 -6.07 16.64
N ASP A 109 -6.22 -5.07 17.45
CA ASP A 109 -7.33 -4.16 17.17
C ASP A 109 -6.95 -3.03 16.21
N ARG A 110 -6.60 -3.40 14.98
CA ARG A 110 -6.10 -2.48 13.96
C ARG A 110 -7.20 -1.60 13.37
N PRO A 111 -6.87 -0.37 12.90
CA PRO A 111 -7.76 0.38 12.02
C PRO A 111 -8.13 -0.44 10.78
N ALA A 112 -9.39 -0.41 10.41
CA ALA A 112 -9.93 -1.15 9.28
C ALA A 112 -11.09 -0.39 8.61
N ALA A 113 -11.43 -0.83 7.41
CA ALA A 113 -12.60 -0.41 6.66
C ALA A 113 -13.32 -1.62 6.07
N LEU A 114 -14.65 -1.65 6.19
CA LEU A 114 -15.52 -2.60 5.52
C LEU A 114 -16.20 -1.88 4.35
N ALA A 115 -15.79 -2.20 3.13
CA ALA A 115 -16.47 -1.77 1.93
C ALA A 115 -17.58 -2.77 1.59
N ARG A 116 -18.82 -2.36 1.81
CA ARG A 116 -20.02 -3.18 1.60
C ARG A 116 -20.72 -2.74 0.32
N ASN A 117 -21.09 -3.71 -0.51
CA ASN A 117 -21.90 -3.48 -1.71
C ASN A 117 -21.33 -2.40 -2.67
N LEU A 118 -20.00 -2.41 -2.86
CA LEU A 118 -19.31 -1.48 -3.76
C LEU A 118 -20.02 -1.32 -5.11
N THR A 119 -20.12 -0.06 -5.52
CA THR A 119 -20.75 0.48 -6.73
C THR A 119 -22.26 0.25 -6.86
N LYS A 120 -22.94 -0.21 -5.82
CA LYS A 120 -24.41 -0.37 -5.79
C LYS A 120 -25.06 0.82 -5.08
N ASP A 121 -26.38 0.94 -5.21
CA ASP A 121 -27.16 2.04 -4.58
C ASP A 121 -27.03 2.06 -3.04
N ASP A 122 -26.78 0.90 -2.43
CA ASP A 122 -26.57 0.70 -1.01
C ASP A 122 -25.09 0.52 -0.64
N GLU A 123 -24.18 1.13 -1.41
CA GLU A 123 -22.75 1.17 -1.08
C GLU A 123 -22.51 1.83 0.28
N GLU A 124 -21.68 1.19 1.10
CA GLU A 124 -21.32 1.70 2.42
C GLU A 124 -19.85 1.41 2.74
N PHE A 125 -19.21 2.38 3.41
CA PHE A 125 -17.91 2.19 4.03
C PHE A 125 -18.00 2.40 5.54
N LEU A 126 -17.89 1.31 6.30
CA LEU A 126 -17.74 1.35 7.75
C LEU A 126 -16.25 1.45 8.08
N ARG A 127 -15.85 2.40 8.93
CA ARG A 127 -14.43 2.63 9.28
C ARG A 127 -14.26 2.74 10.78
N GLY A 128 -13.19 2.19 11.31
CA GLY A 128 -12.89 2.20 12.74
C GLY A 128 -11.89 1.11 13.12
N PRO A 129 -11.56 0.98 14.41
CA PRO A 129 -10.89 -0.22 14.90
C PRO A 129 -11.77 -1.45 14.65
N LEU A 130 -11.14 -2.62 14.52
CA LEU A 130 -11.85 -3.89 14.29
C LEU A 130 -12.93 -4.17 15.35
N SER A 131 -12.69 -3.78 16.60
CA SER A 131 -13.65 -3.90 17.71
C SER A 131 -14.96 -3.16 17.45
N ASP A 132 -14.89 -1.90 17.00
CA ASP A 132 -16.08 -1.09 16.68
C ASP A 132 -16.84 -1.67 15.48
N LEU A 133 -16.11 -2.15 14.47
CA LEU A 133 -16.71 -2.76 13.28
C LEU A 133 -17.44 -4.07 13.60
N ILE A 134 -16.85 -4.90 14.48
CA ILE A 134 -17.49 -6.12 14.98
C ILE A 134 -18.77 -5.76 15.74
N ALA A 135 -18.69 -4.81 16.68
CA ALA A 135 -19.85 -4.38 17.46
C ALA A 135 -20.98 -3.80 16.59
N GLY A 136 -20.63 -3.03 15.55
CA GLY A 136 -21.60 -2.49 14.59
C GLY A 136 -22.32 -3.58 13.81
N LEU A 137 -21.60 -4.60 13.33
CA LEU A 137 -22.19 -5.73 12.63
C LEU A 137 -23.05 -6.62 13.54
N ASP A 138 -22.63 -6.84 14.79
CA ASP A 138 -23.41 -7.62 15.76
C ASP A 138 -24.72 -6.94 16.16
N ALA A 139 -24.78 -5.60 16.06
CA ALA A 139 -26.01 -4.84 16.28
C ALA A 139 -27.01 -4.96 15.10
N GLU A 140 -26.58 -5.44 13.92
CA GLU A 140 -27.47 -5.67 12.80
C GLU A 140 -28.30 -6.94 13.01
N ALA A 141 -29.62 -6.84 12.80
CA ALA A 141 -30.49 -8.02 12.86
C ALA A 141 -30.10 -9.11 11.84
N VAL A 142 -29.63 -8.70 10.65
CA VAL A 142 -29.12 -9.59 9.61
C VAL A 142 -28.03 -8.90 8.80
N VAL A 143 -26.80 -9.40 8.88
CA VAL A 143 -25.70 -8.94 8.03
C VAL A 143 -25.89 -9.49 6.61
N ARG A 144 -25.90 -8.60 5.62
CA ARG A 144 -26.14 -8.90 4.18
C ARG A 144 -25.17 -8.15 3.27
N GLY A 145 -25.10 -8.57 2.01
CA GLY A 145 -24.27 -7.91 1.01
C GLY A 145 -22.92 -8.58 0.84
N GLN A 146 -22.04 -7.94 0.07
CA GLN A 146 -20.70 -8.42 -0.24
C GLN A 146 -19.67 -7.49 0.41
N PHE A 147 -18.67 -8.06 1.08
CA PHE A 147 -17.67 -7.30 1.82
C PHE A 147 -16.28 -7.43 1.19
N THR A 148 -15.65 -6.29 0.97
CA THR A 148 -14.19 -6.19 0.88
C THR A 148 -13.69 -5.55 2.17
N VAL A 149 -12.81 -6.25 2.87
CA VAL A 149 -12.27 -5.85 4.17
C VAL A 149 -10.86 -5.32 3.95
N VAL A 150 -10.61 -4.09 4.38
CA VAL A 150 -9.29 -3.46 4.33
C VAL A 150 -8.81 -3.29 5.76
N VAL A 151 -7.67 -3.86 6.11
CA VAL A 151 -7.10 -3.81 7.47
C VAL A 151 -5.73 -3.17 7.40
N ALA A 152 -5.44 -2.21 8.27
CA ALA A 152 -4.12 -1.61 8.34
C ALA A 152 -3.04 -2.69 8.55
N GLY A 153 -1.85 -2.42 8.02
CA GLY A 153 -0.67 -3.23 8.28
C GLY A 153 -0.29 -3.23 9.76
N ALA A 154 0.72 -4.02 10.09
CA ALA A 154 1.35 -3.98 11.40
C ALA A 154 1.85 -2.56 11.67
N PRO A 155 1.82 -2.10 12.93
CA PRO A 155 2.56 -0.91 13.32
C PRO A 155 4.06 -1.21 13.17
N GLY A 156 4.58 -0.98 11.98
CA GLY A 156 5.99 -0.76 11.71
C GLY A 156 6.15 0.73 11.42
N GLU A 157 7.36 1.26 11.60
CA GLU A 157 7.66 2.61 11.14
C GLU A 157 7.17 2.72 9.69
N PRO A 158 6.21 3.61 9.39
CA PRO A 158 5.99 3.96 8.00
C PRO A 158 7.36 4.33 7.46
N ALA A 159 7.69 3.95 6.22
CA ALA A 159 8.65 4.77 5.49
C ALA A 159 7.96 6.13 5.40
N ASP A 160 8.19 6.96 6.42
CA ASP A 160 7.29 8.05 6.77
C ASP A 160 7.27 8.95 5.54
N GLU A 161 6.12 9.07 4.88
CA GLU A 161 6.03 9.91 3.69
C GLU A 161 6.49 11.33 4.05
N ASP A 162 6.25 11.73 5.30
CA ASP A 162 6.75 12.93 5.95
C ASP A 162 8.27 12.94 6.16
N GLU A 163 8.90 11.84 6.56
CA GLU A 163 10.37 11.74 6.66
C GLU A 163 11.02 11.72 5.27
N ALA A 164 10.44 11.03 4.30
CA ALA A 164 10.89 10.99 2.91
C ALA A 164 10.70 12.35 2.23
N LEU A 165 9.58 13.04 2.49
CA LEU A 165 9.32 14.41 2.06
C LEU A 165 10.28 15.38 2.74
N ALA A 166 10.49 15.24 4.05
CA ALA A 166 11.43 16.04 4.82
C ALA A 166 12.85 15.89 4.29
N HIS A 167 13.26 14.67 3.93
CA HIS A 167 14.56 14.41 3.33
C HIS A 167 14.70 15.12 1.98
N ARG A 168 13.74 14.93 1.05
CA ARG A 168 13.76 15.60 -0.27
C ARG A 168 13.73 17.13 -0.17
N LEU A 169 12.92 17.69 0.73
CA LEU A 169 12.85 19.13 0.98
C LEU A 169 14.17 19.65 1.55
N THR A 170 14.73 18.95 2.54
CA THR A 170 16.00 19.31 3.18
C THR A 170 17.13 19.34 2.15
N GLU A 171 17.30 18.26 1.37
CA GLU A 171 18.34 18.19 0.34
C GLU A 171 18.21 19.30 -0.70
N THR A 172 17.00 19.55 -1.18
CA THR A 172 16.74 20.55 -2.22
C THR A 172 17.05 21.96 -1.72
N LEU A 173 16.55 22.33 -0.54
CA LEU A 173 16.75 23.67 0.02
C LEU A 173 18.22 23.93 0.37
N VAL A 174 18.91 22.94 0.95
CA VAL A 174 20.36 23.03 1.23
C VAL A 174 21.17 23.18 -0.05
N ARG A 175 20.84 22.42 -1.11
CA ARG A 175 21.49 22.52 -2.42
C ARG A 175 21.34 23.92 -3.04
N HIS A 176 20.23 24.59 -2.78
CA HIS A 176 19.99 25.96 -3.22
C HIS A 176 20.54 27.04 -2.27
N GLY A 177 21.30 26.65 -1.23
CA GLY A 177 21.96 27.60 -0.32
C GLY A 177 21.00 28.29 0.64
N VAL A 178 19.81 27.73 0.87
CA VAL A 178 18.85 28.26 1.85
C VAL A 178 19.44 28.14 3.26
N GLU A 179 19.26 29.19 4.06
CA GLU A 179 19.83 29.27 5.39
C GLU A 179 19.27 28.16 6.32
N PRO A 180 20.11 27.46 7.11
CA PRO A 180 19.70 26.26 7.84
C PRO A 180 18.55 26.44 8.82
N ARG A 181 18.36 27.63 9.41
CA ARG A 181 17.20 27.91 10.26
C ARG A 181 15.92 27.94 9.43
N LEU A 182 15.93 28.57 8.25
CA LEU A 182 14.76 28.57 7.36
C LEU A 182 14.45 27.16 6.82
N VAL A 183 15.46 26.34 6.50
CA VAL A 183 15.24 24.93 6.10
C VAL A 183 14.49 24.15 7.20
N ARG A 184 14.93 24.28 8.46
CA ARG A 184 14.26 23.61 9.59
C ARG A 184 12.84 24.10 9.80
N GLU A 185 12.57 25.38 9.56
CA GLU A 185 11.24 25.97 9.69
C GLU A 185 10.29 25.41 8.63
N VAL A 186 10.69 25.49 7.36
CA VAL A 186 9.89 24.98 6.22
C VAL A 186 9.65 23.48 6.33
N VAL A 187 10.67 22.68 6.63
CA VAL A 187 10.53 21.23 6.75
C VAL A 187 9.56 20.88 7.87
N ARG A 188 9.66 21.53 9.04
CA ARG A 188 8.72 21.28 10.15
C ARG A 188 7.30 21.72 9.84
N GLU A 189 7.13 22.83 9.14
CA GLU A 189 5.82 23.35 8.76
C GLU A 189 5.12 22.41 7.77
N VAL A 190 5.87 21.88 6.80
CA VAL A 190 5.33 21.02 5.75
C VAL A 190 5.10 19.58 6.21
N THR A 191 5.97 19.04 7.09
CA THR A 191 5.92 17.61 7.45
C THR A 191 5.49 17.33 8.89
N GLY A 192 5.35 18.35 9.75
CA GLY A 192 4.94 18.19 11.15
C GLY A 192 5.94 17.46 12.05
N LEU A 193 7.11 17.07 11.54
CA LEU A 193 8.06 16.22 12.25
C LEU A 193 8.70 16.88 13.49
N PRO A 194 9.12 16.08 14.49
CA PRO A 194 9.71 16.59 15.72
C PRO A 194 10.92 17.49 15.48
N ARG A 195 11.01 18.59 16.24
CA ARG A 195 12.08 19.59 16.12
C ARG A 195 13.49 18.99 16.16
N ASN A 196 13.71 18.01 17.05
CA ASN A 196 15.01 17.39 17.23
C ASN A 196 15.40 16.49 16.04
N TRP A 197 14.41 15.80 15.45
CA TRP A 197 14.62 14.97 14.26
C TRP A 197 14.98 15.84 13.06
N VAL A 198 14.19 16.89 12.79
CA VAL A 198 14.45 17.80 11.66
C VAL A 198 15.78 18.53 11.82
N TYR A 199 16.16 18.90 13.05
CA TYR A 199 17.47 19.50 13.31
C TYR A 199 18.62 18.59 12.88
N GLU A 200 18.55 17.31 13.23
CA GLU A 200 19.59 16.33 12.91
C GLU A 200 19.70 16.10 11.40
N GLN A 201 18.57 15.99 10.70
CA GLN A 201 18.57 15.81 9.24
C GLN A 201 19.18 17.01 8.48
N VAL A 202 18.82 18.24 8.88
CA VAL A 202 19.41 19.45 8.25
C VAL A 202 20.92 19.54 8.55
N ARG A 203 21.36 19.12 9.74
CA ARG A 203 22.78 19.06 10.10
C ARG A 203 23.54 18.07 9.20
N LEU A 204 22.99 16.86 9.01
CA LEU A 204 23.59 15.82 8.18
C LEU A 204 23.69 16.25 6.70
N ALA A 205 22.62 16.86 6.17
CA ALA A 205 22.60 17.34 4.78
C ALA A 205 23.60 18.49 4.53
N ALA A 206 23.75 19.42 5.48
CA ALA A 206 24.73 20.50 5.38
C ALA A 206 26.19 19.97 5.39
N GLN A 207 26.46 18.89 6.15
CA GLN A 207 27.77 18.25 6.19
C GLN A 207 28.10 17.56 4.86
N GLN A 208 27.12 16.87 4.25
CA GLN A 208 27.29 16.22 2.95
C GLN A 208 27.45 17.22 1.78
N GLY A 209 26.74 18.35 1.84
CA GLY A 209 26.89 19.45 0.87
C GLY A 209 28.30 20.04 0.84
N SER A 210 28.95 20.17 2.01
CA SER A 210 30.32 20.69 2.13
C SER A 210 31.40 19.72 1.61
N ALA A 211 31.17 18.41 1.71
CA ALA A 211 32.07 17.40 1.17
C ALA A 211 32.03 17.36 -0.36
N GLY A 212 30.84 17.50 -0.97
CA GLY A 212 30.66 17.50 -2.43
C GLY A 212 31.21 18.74 -3.14
N THR A 213 31.21 19.92 -2.49
CA THR A 213 31.81 21.13 -3.09
C THR A 213 33.34 21.06 -3.10
N THR A 214 33.93 20.37 -2.12
CA THR A 214 35.40 20.25 -1.99
C THR A 214 35.98 19.33 -3.08
N GLU A 215 35.30 18.24 -3.44
CA GLU A 215 35.74 17.35 -4.53
C GLU A 215 35.59 17.97 -5.93
N GLN A 216 34.55 18.78 -6.18
CA GLN A 216 34.40 19.50 -7.45
C GLN A 216 35.46 20.61 -7.63
N SER A 217 35.82 21.31 -6.54
CA SER A 217 36.93 22.28 -6.55
C SER A 217 38.30 21.61 -6.78
N ALA A 218 38.53 20.43 -6.17
CA ALA A 218 39.76 19.68 -6.35
C ALA A 218 39.95 19.10 -7.77
N ARG A 219 38.85 18.74 -8.47
CA ARG A 219 38.89 18.33 -9.89
C ARG A 219 39.12 19.50 -10.84
N ALA A 220 38.56 20.67 -10.56
CA ALA A 220 38.80 21.88 -11.37
C ALA A 220 40.26 22.39 -11.25
N GLY A 221 40.86 22.31 -10.05
CA GLY A 221 42.23 22.76 -9.78
C GLY A 221 43.34 21.91 -10.41
N ARG A 222 43.08 20.62 -10.72
CA ARG A 222 44.09 19.74 -11.34
C ARG A 222 44.15 19.82 -12.88
N SER A 223 43.16 20.42 -13.52
CA SER A 223 43.14 20.60 -14.98
C SER A 223 43.94 21.81 -15.47
N GLY A 224 44.22 22.78 -14.59
CA GLY A 224 44.87 24.06 -14.96
C GLY A 224 46.40 24.09 -14.94
N ALA A 225 47.08 22.98 -14.64
CA ALA A 225 48.54 22.97 -14.41
C ALA A 225 49.28 21.94 -15.27
N ARG A 226 49.07 21.96 -16.60
CA ARG A 226 50.00 21.35 -17.59
C ARG A 226 49.93 22.06 -18.95
N THR A 227 50.42 23.29 -19.03
CA THR A 227 50.92 23.90 -20.28
C THR A 227 51.80 25.11 -19.96
N SER A 228 53.10 24.89 -19.73
CA SER A 228 54.20 25.81 -20.08
C SER A 228 55.52 25.22 -19.59
N GLY A 229 56.41 24.91 -20.54
CA GLY A 229 57.68 24.22 -20.35
C GLY A 229 57.96 23.31 -21.52
#